data_AF-A0A1X3HAY3-F1
#
_entry.id   AF-A0A1X3HAY3-F1
#
_cell.length_a   1.000
_cell.length_b   1.000
_cell.length_c   1.000
_cell.angle_alpha   90.00
_cell.angle_beta   90.00
_cell.angle_gamma   90.00
#
_symmetry.space_group_name_H-M   'P 1'
#
loop_
_entity.id
_entity.type
_entity.pdbx_description
1 polymer ?
#
loop_
_entity_poly.entity_id
_entity_poly.type
_entity_poly.pdbx_seq_one_letter_code
_entity_poly.pdbx_strand_id
1 'polypeptide(L)' 'MLSSIVATFKLNDVNPVAYIAETLTAILDGHPHSAIEDLMPLRVRKASSPTP' A
#
# COMPACT_ATOMS: atom_id res chain seq x y z
N MET A 1 0.80 -14.51 10.64
CA MET A 1 1.07 -13.06 10.56
C MET A 1 0.50 -12.39 9.30
N LEU A 2 0.39 -13.09 8.16
CA LEU A 2 -0.33 -12.62 6.96
C LEU A 2 -1.81 -12.25 7.21
N SER A 3 -2.48 -12.94 8.14
CA SER A 3 -3.88 -12.65 8.51
C SER A 3 -4.10 -11.21 9.00
N SER A 4 -3.13 -10.62 9.72
CA SER A 4 -3.22 -9.23 10.22
C SER A 4 -3.17 -8.20 9.08
N ILE A 5 -2.33 -8.47 8.07
CA ILE A 5 -2.19 -7.63 6.89
C ILE A 5 -3.47 -7.77 6.04
N VAL A 6 -3.90 -8.98 5.74
CA VAL A 6 -5.13 -9.23 4.96
C VAL A 6 -6.37 -8.66 5.66
N ALA A 7 -6.46 -8.75 6.99
CA ALA A 7 -7.53 -8.11 7.76
C ALA A 7 -7.51 -6.58 7.61
N THR A 8 -6.32 -5.97 7.65
CA THR A 8 -6.16 -4.52 7.42
C THR A 8 -6.61 -4.13 6.02
N PHE A 9 -6.26 -4.91 4.99
CA PHE A 9 -6.72 -4.68 3.62
C PHE A 9 -8.25 -4.76 3.51
N LYS A 10 -8.86 -5.79 4.11
CA LYS A 10 -10.33 -5.96 4.16
C LYS A 10 -11.04 -4.81 4.87
N LEU A 11 -10.47 -4.27 5.95
CA LEU A 11 -11.06 -3.15 6.70
C LEU A 11 -11.01 -1.82 5.91
N ASN A 12 -10.09 -1.70 4.96
CA ASN A 12 -9.94 -0.51 4.11
C ASN A 12 -10.63 -0.67 2.75
N ASP A 13 -11.43 -1.74 2.56
CA ASP A 13 -12.06 -2.10 1.28
C ASP A 13 -11.07 -2.26 0.11
N VAL A 14 -9.80 -2.55 0.44
CA VAL A 14 -8.75 -2.74 -0.56
C VAL A 14 -8.64 -4.22 -0.89
N ASN A 15 -8.79 -4.57 -2.17
CA ASN A 15 -8.58 -5.93 -2.63
C ASN A 15 -7.08 -6.26 -2.68
N PRO A 16 -6.59 -7.22 -1.85
CA PRO A 16 -5.16 -7.52 -1.77
C PRO A 16 -4.61 -8.14 -3.07
N VAL A 17 -5.44 -8.84 -3.85
CA VAL A 17 -5.02 -9.43 -5.13
C VAL A 17 -4.84 -8.35 -6.18
N ALA A 18 -5.76 -7.39 -6.25
CA ALA A 18 -5.67 -6.26 -7.16
C ALA A 18 -4.43 -5.41 -6.86
N TYR A 19 -4.18 -5.12 -5.58
CA TYR A 19 -3.00 -4.36 -5.14
C TYR A 19 -1.67 -5.02 -5.57
N ILE A 20 -1.54 -6.34 -5.38
CA ILE A 20 -0.32 -7.06 -5.78
C ILE A 20 -0.16 -7.04 -7.30
N ALA A 21 -1.25 -7.23 -8.05
CA ALA A 21 -1.22 -7.19 -9.51
C ALA A 21 -0.80 -5.81 -10.04
N GLU A 22 -1.41 -4.73 -9.56
CA GLU A 22 -1.06 -3.36 -9.95
C GLU A 22 0.38 -3.01 -9.58
N THR A 23 0.84 -3.43 -8.40
CA THR A 23 2.23 -3.22 -7.96
C THR A 23 3.21 -3.93 -8.89
N LEU A 24 2.95 -5.20 -9.23
CA LEU A 24 3.80 -5.95 -10.14
C LEU A 24 3.79 -5.35 -11.55
N THR A 25 2.63 -4.93 -12.06
CA THR A 25 2.52 -4.26 -13.36
C THR A 25 3.32 -2.96 -13.39
N ALA A 26 3.23 -2.13 -12.35
CA ALA A 26 3.99 -0.89 -12.27
C ALA A 26 5.51 -1.15 -12.20
N ILE A 27 5.95 -2.17 -11.45
CA ILE A 27 7.36 -2.57 -11.43
C ILE A 27 7.84 -3.00 -12.82
N LEU A 28 7.02 -3.77 -13.55
CA LEU A 28 7.33 -4.20 -14.91
C LEU A 28 7.35 -3.03 -15.91
N ASP A 29 6.52 -2.01 -15.70
CA ASP A 29 6.47 -0.77 -16.50
C ASP A 29 7.67 0.16 -16.24
N GLY A 30 8.52 -0.18 -15.27
CA GLY A 30 9.69 0.62 -14.89
C GLY A 30 9.38 1.70 -13.87
N HIS A 31 8.28 1.57 -13.12
CA HIS A 31 7.95 2.48 -12.03
C HIS A 31 9.13 2.55 -11.05
N PRO A 32 9.63 3.75 -10.75
CA PRO A 32 10.79 3.90 -9.91
C PRO A 32 10.48 3.34 -8.52
N HIS A 33 11.36 2.48 -8.00
CA HIS A 33 11.20 1.89 -6.67
C HIS A 33 11.03 2.95 -5.57
N SER A 34 11.62 4.14 -5.75
CA SER A 34 11.46 5.29 -4.85
C SER A 34 10.04 5.88 -4.81
N ALA A 35 9.18 5.54 -5.77
CA ALA A 35 7.78 5.98 -5.85
C ALA A 35 6.80 4.84 -5.56
N ILE A 36 7.25 3.72 -4.95
CA ILE A 36 6.36 2.61 -4.58
C ILE A 36 5.20 3.05 -3.67
N GLU A 37 5.41 4.11 -2.89
CA GLU A 37 4.42 4.75 -2.03
C GLU A 37 3.19 5.29 -2.81
N ASP A 38 3.35 5.60 -4.10
CA ASP A 38 2.28 6.05 -4.99
C ASP A 38 1.34 4.89 -5.35
N LEU A 39 1.86 3.66 -5.35
CA LEU A 39 1.11 2.45 -5.61
C LEU A 39 0.40 1.93 -4.36
N MET A 40 0.73 2.45 -3.17
CA MET A 40 0.15 1.99 -1.91
C MET A 40 -1.23 2.64 -1.66
N PRO A 41 -2.34 1.88 -1.71
CA PRO A 41 -3.67 2.40 -1.41
C PRO A 41 -3.82 2.75 0.07
N LEU A 42 -3.02 2.11 0.93
CA LEU A 42 -2.97 2.36 2.36
C LEU A 42 -1.82 3.33 2.67
N ARG A 43 -1.96 4.58 2.24
CA ARG A 43 -1.09 5.66 2.74
C ARG A 43 -1.37 5.80 4.22
N VAL A 44 -0.53 5.19 5.06
CA VAL A 44 -0.51 5.49 6.49
C VAL A 44 -0.19 6.97 6.56
N ARG A 45 -1.18 7.80 6.89
CA ARG A 45 -0.94 9.22 7.16
C ARG A 45 0.19 9.23 8.19
N LYS A 46 1.37 9.72 7.78
CA LYS A 46 2.50 9.95 8.68
C LYS A 46 1.89 10.66 9.87
N ALA A 47 1.86 10.02 11.04
CA ALA A 47 1.28 10.61 12.22
C ALA A 47 1.97 11.97 12.38
N SER A 48 1.22 13.04 12.13
CA SER A 48 1.71 14.39 12.34
C SER A 48 2.13 14.42 13.80
N SER A 49 3.44 14.65 14.01
CA SER A 49 4.01 14.74 15.34
C SER A 49 3.11 15.66 16.18
N PRO A 50 2.68 15.25 17.38
CA PRO A 50 1.89 16.13 18.23
C PRO A 50 2.78 17.35 18.51
N THR A 51 2.38 18.50 17.97
CA THR A 51 2.99 19.79 18.29
C THR A 51 2.94 19.97 19.81
N PRO A 52 4.06 20.33 20.45
CA PRO A 52 4.18 20.43 21.91
C PRO A 52 3.27 21.48 22.53
#